data_AF-A0A0L8H510-F1
#
_entry.id   AF-A0A0L8H510-F1
#
_cell.length_a   1.000
_cell.length_b   1.000
_cell.length_c   1.000
_cell.angle_alpha   90.00
_cell.angle_beta   90.00
_cell.angle_gamma   90.00
#
_symmetry.space_group_name_H-M   'P 1'
#
loop_
_entity.id
_entity.type
_entity.pdbx_description
1 polymer ?
#
loop_
_entity_poly.entity_id
_entity_poly.type
_entity_poly.pdbx_seq_one_letter_code
_entity_poly.pdbx_strand_id
1 'polypeptide(L)'
;MNIKWNGNVTDDSVLEGTRSSNSRITAIILKHRLRWAGHVAKMKETRLRHQILYSELSTGRRLRGHPTVDTNHFEAERQRKEKKQERKWRLKQPKPPPRIPCKLCNRRFHGKIGLISHQRHKHGQTGRSQINYRTHDKTPPPPMMICSHYYMYYKAYYSTTGI
;
A
#
# COMPACT_ATOMS: atom_id res chain seq x y z
N MET A 1 23.75 21.72 15.06
CA MET A 1 23.72 22.03 13.61
C MET A 1 22.44 22.82 13.31
N ASN A 2 22.56 24.05 12.83
CA ASN A 2 21.45 25.00 12.65
C ASN A 2 21.25 25.24 11.13
N ILE A 3 20.48 24.37 10.47
CA ILE A 3 20.16 24.52 9.04
C ILE A 3 18.83 25.27 8.93
N LYS A 4 18.89 26.51 8.44
CA LYS A 4 17.70 27.32 8.15
C LYS A 4 17.35 27.20 6.67
N TRP A 5 16.18 26.64 6.37
CA TRP A 5 15.63 26.58 5.02
C TRP A 5 14.93 27.91 4.70
N ASN A 6 15.67 28.89 4.22
CA ASN A 6 15.12 30.19 3.79
C ASN A 6 15.49 30.48 2.34
N GLY A 7 14.80 29.81 1.42
CA GLY A 7 14.87 30.04 -0.01
C GLY A 7 13.64 29.46 -0.66
N ASN A 8 12.55 30.22 -0.69
CA ASN A 8 11.36 29.93 -1.46
C ASN A 8 11.69 30.17 -2.95
N VAL A 9 12.33 29.18 -3.56
CA VAL A 9 12.56 29.12 -4.99
C VAL A 9 11.24 28.70 -5.64
N THR A 10 10.71 29.50 -6.56
CA THR A 10 9.50 29.14 -7.31
C THR A 10 9.81 27.95 -8.21
N ASP A 11 8.88 27.00 -8.35
CA ASP A 11 9.06 25.82 -9.21
C ASP A 11 9.52 26.21 -10.63
N ASP A 12 9.03 27.33 -11.16
CA ASP A 12 9.43 27.87 -12.45
C ASP A 12 10.92 28.26 -12.50
N SER A 13 11.47 28.87 -11.44
CA SER A 13 12.89 29.24 -11.38
C SER A 13 13.81 28.03 -11.18
N VAL A 14 13.34 26.97 -10.50
CA VAL A 14 14.05 25.67 -10.46
C VAL A 14 14.09 25.03 -11.86
N LEU A 15 12.99 25.11 -12.59
CA LEU A 15 12.89 24.59 -13.96
C LEU A 15 13.76 25.39 -14.94
N GLU A 16 13.83 26.71 -14.82
CA GLU A 16 14.72 27.56 -15.62
C GLU A 16 16.20 27.36 -15.27
N GLY A 17 16.54 27.25 -13.99
CA GLY A 17 17.91 26.97 -13.55
C GLY A 17 18.45 25.62 -14.04
N THR A 18 17.57 24.64 -14.23
CA THR A 18 17.92 23.32 -14.78
C THR A 18 17.89 23.23 -16.31
N ARG A 19 17.32 24.24 -17.00
CA ARG A 19 17.26 24.28 -18.47
C ARG A 19 18.61 24.53 -19.13
N SER A 20 19.53 25.22 -18.45
CA SER A 20 20.75 25.76 -19.10
C SER A 20 22.04 24.93 -18.91
N SER A 21 22.16 24.07 -17.90
CA SER A 21 23.46 23.42 -17.57
C SER A 21 23.46 21.90 -17.57
N ASN A 22 22.30 21.25 -17.52
CA ASN A 22 22.24 19.80 -17.46
C ASN A 22 21.11 19.28 -18.33
N SER A 23 21.40 18.25 -19.13
CA SER A 23 20.37 17.45 -19.76
C SER A 23 19.36 17.06 -18.68
N ARG A 24 18.12 17.59 -18.76
CA ARG A 24 17.02 17.27 -17.82
C ARG A 24 17.07 15.77 -17.55
N ILE A 25 16.84 15.31 -16.31
CA ILE A 25 16.97 13.89 -15.94
C ILE A 25 16.26 12.97 -16.97
N THR A 26 15.14 13.43 -17.53
CA THR A 26 14.41 12.78 -18.63
C THR A 26 15.25 12.55 -19.89
N ALA A 27 16.04 13.52 -20.32
CA ALA A 27 16.90 13.43 -21.49
C ALA A 27 18.12 12.52 -21.26
N ILE A 28 18.67 12.47 -20.05
CA ILE A 28 19.68 11.47 -19.65
C ILE A 28 19.07 10.07 -19.74
N ILE A 29 17.91 9.85 -19.11
CA ILE A 29 17.20 8.56 -19.15
C ILE A 29 16.87 8.16 -20.59
N LEU A 30 16.38 9.09 -21.41
CA LEU A 30 16.04 8.85 -22.81
C LEU A 30 17.29 8.42 -23.61
N LYS A 31 18.42 9.11 -23.42
CA LYS A 31 19.71 8.76 -24.05
C LYS A 31 20.14 7.34 -23.70
N HIS A 32 20.04 6.93 -22.43
CA HIS A 32 20.38 5.57 -22.02
C HIS A 32 19.43 4.52 -22.63
N ARG A 33 18.12 4.80 -22.65
CA ARG A 33 17.13 3.92 -23.25
C ARG A 33 17.36 3.73 -24.75
N LEU A 34 17.64 4.81 -25.48
CA LEU A 34 17.93 4.77 -26.91
C LEU A 34 19.22 4.01 -27.21
N ARG A 35 20.28 4.20 -26.41
CA ARG A 35 21.52 3.43 -26.55
C ARG A 35 21.30 1.94 -26.32
N TRP A 36 20.54 1.57 -25.29
CA TRP A 36 20.19 0.17 -25.03
C TRP A 36 19.34 -0.42 -26.16
N ALA A 37 18.32 0.30 -26.63
CA ALA A 37 17.47 -0.16 -27.72
C ALA A 37 18.27 -0.35 -29.02
N GLY A 38 19.12 0.62 -29.37
CA GLY A 38 20.00 0.51 -30.53
C GLY A 38 21.04 -0.61 -30.40
N HIS A 39 21.51 -0.90 -29.18
CA HIS A 39 22.37 -2.06 -28.94
C HIS A 39 21.61 -3.38 -29.11
N VAL A 40 20.39 -3.48 -28.56
CA VAL A 40 19.52 -4.65 -28.73
C VAL A 40 19.22 -4.87 -30.21
N ALA A 41 18.88 -3.82 -30.97
CA ALA A 41 18.64 -3.89 -32.42
C ALA A 41 19.83 -4.41 -33.24
N LYS A 42 21.06 -4.27 -32.73
CA LYS A 42 22.29 -4.78 -33.36
C LYS A 42 22.68 -6.18 -32.87
N MET A 43 21.97 -6.74 -31.87
CA MET A 43 22.21 -8.11 -31.43
C MET A 43 21.73 -9.10 -32.50
N LYS A 44 22.34 -10.29 -32.54
CA LYS A 44 21.87 -11.39 -33.40
C LYS A 44 20.44 -11.80 -33.04
N GLU A 45 19.66 -12.17 -34.04
CA GLU A 45 18.26 -12.63 -33.92
C GLU A 45 18.10 -13.82 -32.96
N THR A 46 19.14 -14.64 -32.76
CA THR A 46 19.11 -15.78 -31.83
C THR A 46 19.19 -15.37 -30.36
N ARG A 47 19.49 -14.10 -30.08
CA ARG A 47 19.66 -13.61 -28.70
C ARG A 47 18.28 -13.31 -28.12
N LEU A 48 18.00 -13.90 -26.96
CA LEU A 48 16.73 -13.75 -26.23
C LEU A 48 16.23 -12.31 -26.13
N ARG A 49 17.10 -11.32 -25.91
CA ARG A 49 16.71 -9.91 -25.83
C ARG A 49 16.22 -9.33 -27.17
N HIS A 50 16.83 -9.72 -28.29
CA HIS A 50 16.35 -9.34 -29.63
C HIS A 50 15.02 -10.02 -29.90
N GLN A 51 14.94 -11.34 -29.66
CA GLN A 51 13.72 -12.12 -29.84
C GLN A 51 12.57 -11.57 -29.03
N ILE A 52 12.73 -11.30 -27.73
CA ILE A 52 11.63 -10.77 -26.91
C ILE A 52 11.15 -9.41 -27.45
N LEU A 53 12.06 -8.53 -27.89
CA LEU A 53 11.71 -7.18 -28.31
C LEU A 53 11.11 -7.13 -29.73
N TYR A 54 11.66 -7.91 -30.67
CA TYR A 54 11.35 -7.89 -32.10
C TYR A 54 10.56 -9.10 -32.61
N SER A 55 10.34 -10.14 -31.79
CA SER A 55 9.49 -11.27 -32.21
C SER A 55 8.07 -10.82 -32.46
N GLU A 56 7.52 -11.36 -33.54
CA GLU A 56 6.09 -11.40 -33.75
C GLU A 56 5.48 -12.39 -32.76
N LEU A 57 4.42 -11.97 -32.07
CA LEU A 57 3.67 -12.85 -31.18
C LEU A 57 2.90 -13.82 -32.07
N SER A 58 3.06 -15.13 -31.87
CA SER A 58 2.33 -16.15 -32.63
C SER A 58 0.81 -16.03 -32.45
N THR A 59 0.37 -15.60 -31.25
CA THR A 59 -1.01 -15.20 -30.95
C THR A 59 -1.02 -14.21 -29.78
N GLY A 60 -1.86 -13.18 -29.88
CA GLY A 60 -2.14 -12.23 -28.78
C GLY A 60 -1.50 -10.85 -28.95
N ARG A 61 -2.16 -9.82 -28.39
CA ARG A 61 -1.59 -8.47 -28.22
C ARG A 61 -0.93 -8.41 -26.85
N ARG A 62 0.35 -8.03 -26.77
CA ARG A 62 0.92 -7.54 -25.51
C ARG A 62 0.06 -6.36 -25.05
N LEU A 63 -0.56 -6.47 -23.88
CA LEU A 63 -1.16 -5.31 -23.20
C LEU A 63 -0.03 -4.29 -23.06
N ARG A 64 -0.03 -3.26 -23.90
CA ARG A 64 0.93 -2.16 -23.77
C ARG A 64 0.74 -1.68 -22.34
N GLY A 65 1.81 -1.70 -21.54
CA GLY A 65 1.81 -1.20 -20.16
C GLY A 65 1.57 0.31 -20.03
N HIS A 66 0.82 0.90 -20.96
CA HIS A 66 0.10 2.11 -20.74
C HIS A 66 -1.07 1.71 -19.84
N PRO A 67 -1.18 2.16 -18.58
CA PRO A 67 -2.46 2.12 -17.90
C PRO A 67 -3.39 2.86 -18.85
N THR A 68 -4.30 2.15 -19.53
CA THR A 68 -5.45 2.81 -20.11
C THR A 68 -5.91 3.78 -19.03
N VAL A 69 -6.08 5.05 -19.38
CA VAL A 69 -6.64 6.02 -18.45
C VAL A 69 -8.03 5.48 -18.18
N ASP A 70 -8.13 4.62 -17.18
CA ASP A 70 -9.36 4.01 -16.76
C ASP A 70 -10.09 5.20 -16.18
N THR A 71 -11.04 5.74 -16.95
CA THR A 71 -11.88 6.87 -16.55
C THR A 71 -12.45 6.62 -15.14
N ASN A 72 -12.76 5.35 -14.86
CA ASN A 72 -13.13 4.81 -13.55
C ASN A 72 -12.13 5.11 -12.42
N HIS A 73 -10.81 5.07 -12.66
CA HIS A 73 -9.80 5.40 -11.65
C HIS A 73 -9.78 6.90 -11.34
N PHE A 74 -9.84 7.75 -12.38
CA PHE A 74 -9.88 9.21 -12.21
C PHE A 74 -11.19 9.66 -11.53
N GLU A 75 -12.31 9.07 -11.91
CA GLU A 75 -13.61 9.29 -11.27
C GLU A 75 -13.60 8.78 -9.81
N ALA A 76 -13.05 7.60 -9.55
CA ALA A 76 -12.90 7.09 -8.19
C ALA A 76 -12.00 7.99 -7.33
N GLU A 77 -10.92 8.55 -7.89
CA GLU A 77 -10.08 9.53 -7.20
C GLU A 77 -10.83 10.83 -6.91
N ARG A 78 -11.61 11.34 -7.87
CA ARG A 78 -12.45 12.53 -7.69
C ARG A 78 -13.47 12.31 -6.57
N GLN A 79 -14.21 11.19 -6.60
CA GLN A 79 -15.15 10.82 -5.55
C GLN A 79 -14.45 10.66 -4.19
N ARG A 80 -13.23 10.09 -4.14
CA ARG A 80 -12.44 10.00 -2.91
C ARG A 80 -12.08 11.38 -2.35
N LYS A 81 -11.70 12.33 -3.22
CA LYS A 81 -11.38 13.71 -2.84
C LYS A 81 -12.63 14.44 -2.34
N GLU A 82 -13.75 14.33 -3.04
CA GLU A 82 -15.04 14.90 -2.64
C GLU A 82 -15.50 14.33 -1.29
N LYS A 83 -15.52 13.00 -1.10
CA LYS A 83 -15.84 12.37 0.21
C LYS A 83 -14.90 12.81 1.32
N LYS A 84 -13.63 13.13 1.03
CA LYS A 84 -12.69 13.70 2.02
C LYS A 84 -13.06 15.15 2.35
N GLN A 85 -13.36 15.97 1.36
CA GLN A 85 -13.78 17.36 1.55
C GLN A 85 -15.11 17.44 2.31
N GLU A 86 -16.08 16.62 1.94
CA GLU A 86 -17.38 16.53 2.59
C GLU A 86 -17.24 16.11 4.07
N ARG A 87 -16.37 15.13 4.38
CA ARG A 87 -16.02 14.79 5.78
C ARG A 87 -15.44 15.98 6.54
N LYS A 88 -14.51 16.73 5.94
CA LYS A 88 -13.94 17.94 6.54
C LYS A 88 -15.00 19.02 6.74
N TRP A 89 -15.92 19.17 5.80
CA TRP A 89 -17.01 20.13 5.87
C TRP A 89 -18.00 19.76 7.00
N ARG A 90 -18.40 18.49 7.11
CA ARG A 90 -19.26 18.01 8.22
C ARG A 90 -18.62 18.23 9.59
N LEU A 91 -17.29 18.14 9.71
CA LEU A 91 -16.59 18.42 10.96
C LEU A 91 -16.62 19.91 11.36
N LYS A 92 -16.75 20.82 10.38
CA LYS A 92 -16.89 22.27 10.62
C LYS A 92 -18.31 22.67 11.01
N GLN A 93 -19.31 21.83 10.72
CA GLN A 93 -20.69 22.09 11.10
C GLN A 93 -20.87 21.98 12.63
N PRO A 94 -21.71 22.83 13.24
CA PRO A 94 -22.00 22.75 14.65
C PRO A 94 -22.64 21.39 14.98
N LYS A 95 -22.06 20.69 15.96
CA LYS A 95 -22.60 19.40 16.40
C LYS A 95 -23.82 19.64 17.28
N PRO A 96 -24.91 18.87 17.11
CA PRO A 96 -26.02 18.93 18.05
C PRO A 96 -25.55 18.50 19.45
N PRO A 97 -26.18 19.00 20.52
CA PRO A 97 -25.76 18.71 21.88
C PRO A 97 -25.75 17.19 22.15
N PRO A 98 -24.84 16.69 23.00
CA PRO A 98 -24.73 15.26 23.28
C PRO A 98 -25.99 14.75 23.97
N ARG A 99 -26.68 13.82 23.32
CA ARG A 99 -27.97 13.33 23.81
C ARG A 99 -27.86 12.13 24.73
N ILE A 100 -26.83 11.29 24.56
CA ILE A 100 -26.74 9.97 25.18
C ILE A 100 -26.06 10.08 26.56
N PRO A 101 -26.77 9.87 27.68
CA PRO A 101 -26.16 9.91 29.01
C PRO A 101 -25.45 8.59 29.35
N CYS A 102 -24.39 8.66 30.14
CA CYS A 102 -23.86 7.49 30.83
C CYS A 102 -24.78 7.14 32.01
N LYS A 103 -24.99 5.84 32.26
CA LYS A 103 -25.83 5.35 33.37
C LYS A 103 -25.13 5.36 34.72
N LEU A 104 -23.79 5.46 34.71
CA LEU A 104 -22.93 5.34 35.90
C LEU A 104 -22.35 6.70 36.31
N CYS A 105 -22.35 7.68 35.42
CA CYS A 105 -22.07 9.07 35.74
C CYS A 105 -22.91 9.98 34.85
N ASN A 106 -23.15 11.22 35.26
CA ASN A 106 -24.02 12.15 34.52
C ASN A 106 -23.36 12.76 33.26
N ARG A 107 -22.35 12.11 32.66
CA ARG A 107 -21.69 12.58 31.42
C ARG A 107 -22.51 12.22 30.19
N ARG A 108 -22.61 13.15 29.24
CA ARG A 108 -23.34 12.97 27.97
C ARG A 108 -22.38 12.83 26.78
N PHE A 109 -22.74 11.99 25.82
CA PHE A 109 -21.92 11.68 24.64
C PHE A 109 -22.72 11.85 23.33
N HIS A 110 -22.01 12.15 22.23
CA HIS A 110 -22.60 12.33 20.90
C HIS A 110 -22.86 11.01 20.15
N GLY A 111 -22.36 9.87 20.64
CA GLY A 111 -22.51 8.59 19.97
C GLY A 111 -22.15 7.41 20.84
N LYS A 112 -22.64 6.23 20.46
CA LYS A 112 -22.47 4.97 21.19
C LYS A 112 -21.01 4.58 21.35
N ILE A 113 -20.18 4.82 20.34
CA ILE A 113 -18.73 4.52 20.37
C ILE A 113 -18.04 5.29 21.52
N GLY A 114 -18.34 6.59 21.65
CA GLY A 114 -17.78 7.43 22.73
C GLY A 114 -18.25 6.99 24.12
N LEU A 115 -19.54 6.65 24.26
CA LEU A 115 -20.08 6.14 25.52
C LEU A 115 -19.44 4.79 25.92
N ILE A 116 -19.32 3.85 24.98
CA ILE A 116 -18.70 2.53 25.24
C ILE A 116 -17.25 2.69 25.67
N SER A 117 -16.49 3.55 24.97
CA SER A 117 -15.11 3.86 25.34
C SER A 117 -15.04 4.44 26.76
N HIS A 118 -15.89 5.43 27.06
CA HIS A 118 -15.97 6.02 28.40
C HIS A 118 -16.30 4.99 29.49
N GLN A 119 -17.31 4.14 29.27
CA GLN A 119 -17.70 3.10 30.23
C GLN A 119 -16.56 2.13 30.49
N ARG A 120 -15.85 1.69 29.45
CA ARG A 120 -14.69 0.78 29.59
C ARG A 120 -13.56 1.39 30.41
N HIS A 121 -13.21 2.65 30.16
CA HIS A 121 -12.05 3.29 30.80
C HIS A 121 -12.34 3.92 32.16
N LYS A 122 -13.60 4.27 32.47
CA LYS A 122 -13.95 4.99 33.71
C LYS A 122 -14.81 4.20 34.69
N HIS A 123 -15.52 3.17 34.23
CA HIS A 123 -16.42 2.42 35.09
C HIS A 123 -16.16 0.91 35.09
N GLY A 124 -15.24 0.41 34.27
CA GLY A 124 -15.12 -1.03 34.04
C GLY A 124 -16.37 -1.58 33.33
N GLN A 125 -16.32 -2.81 32.83
CA GLN A 125 -17.36 -3.35 31.96
C GLN A 125 -18.73 -3.44 32.65
N THR A 126 -19.68 -2.58 32.27
CA THR A 126 -21.12 -2.83 32.51
C THR A 126 -21.70 -3.54 31.29
N GLY A 127 -21.93 -4.84 31.42
CA GLY A 127 -22.67 -5.63 30.44
C GLY A 127 -21.80 -6.21 29.32
N ARG A 128 -20.87 -7.10 29.66
CA ARG A 128 -20.46 -8.16 28.73
C ARG A 128 -21.59 -9.19 28.71
N SER A 129 -22.57 -9.03 27.81
CA SER A 129 -23.23 -10.23 27.30
C SER A 129 -22.09 -11.03 26.68
N GLN A 130 -21.74 -12.15 27.30
CA GLN A 130 -20.80 -13.11 26.73
C GLN A 130 -21.28 -13.36 25.31
N ILE A 131 -20.53 -12.87 24.33
CA ILE A 131 -20.57 -13.46 23.01
C ILE A 131 -19.98 -14.84 23.30
N ASN A 132 -20.86 -15.82 23.50
CA ASN A 132 -20.48 -17.22 23.48
C ASN A 132 -19.94 -17.44 22.08
N TYR A 133 -18.62 -17.34 21.94
CA TYR A 133 -17.96 -18.07 20.88
C TYR A 133 -18.44 -19.50 21.09
N ARG A 134 -19.25 -20.00 20.15
CA ARG A 134 -19.52 -21.42 20.09
C ARG A 134 -18.13 -22.06 20.07
N THR A 135 -17.75 -22.71 21.16
CA THR A 135 -16.57 -23.56 21.24
C THR A 135 -16.80 -24.64 20.19
N HIS A 136 -16.38 -24.37 18.95
CA HIS A 136 -16.09 -25.43 18.02
C HIS A 136 -15.07 -26.30 18.73
N ASP A 137 -15.39 -27.58 18.82
CA ASP A 137 -14.64 -28.66 19.41
C ASP A 137 -13.15 -28.37 19.56
N LYS A 138 -12.65 -28.60 20.78
CA LYS A 138 -11.21 -28.75 21.02
C LYS A 138 -10.74 -30.10 20.44
N THR A 139 -10.90 -30.31 19.15
CA THR A 139 -10.06 -31.27 18.43
C THR A 139 -8.78 -30.54 18.05
N PRO A 140 -7.60 -30.96 18.55
CA PRO A 140 -6.35 -30.40 18.07
C PRO A 140 -6.28 -30.58 16.55
N PRO A 141 -5.82 -29.58 15.78
CA PRO A 141 -5.61 -29.77 14.35
C PRO A 141 -4.63 -30.95 14.17
N PRO A 142 -4.88 -31.86 13.22
CA PRO A 142 -3.96 -32.95 12.96
C PRO A 142 -2.57 -32.35 12.68
N PRO A 143 -1.50 -32.92 13.26
CA PRO A 143 -0.16 -32.45 12.98
C PRO A 143 0.03 -32.48 11.47
N MET A 144 0.32 -31.30 10.92
CA MET A 144 0.67 -31.12 9.51
C MET A 144 1.68 -32.21 9.19
N MET A 145 1.28 -33.19 8.38
CA MET A 145 2.13 -34.31 7.97
C MET A 145 3.20 -33.74 7.04
N ILE A 146 4.28 -33.25 7.64
CA ILE A 146 5.47 -32.83 6.92
C ILE A 146 6.16 -34.12 6.50
N CYS A 147 5.99 -34.43 5.22
CA CYS A 147 6.71 -35.40 4.40
C CYS A 147 8.06 -35.82 5.00
N SER A 148 8.25 -37.14 5.11
CA SER A 148 9.44 -37.83 5.61
C SER A 148 10.78 -37.35 5.03
N HIS A 149 10.77 -36.61 3.92
CA HIS A 149 11.95 -36.00 3.31
C HIS A 149 12.56 -34.90 4.19
N TYR A 150 11.77 -34.18 4.99
CA TYR A 150 12.30 -33.14 5.87
C TYR A 150 13.16 -33.74 6.99
N TYR A 151 12.75 -34.87 7.56
CA TYR A 151 13.51 -35.53 8.63
C TYR A 151 14.81 -36.18 8.11
N MET A 152 14.80 -36.69 6.88
CA MET A 152 16.01 -37.22 6.23
C MET A 152 17.00 -36.10 5.88
N TYR A 153 16.51 -34.95 5.39
CA TYR A 153 17.35 -33.78 5.12
C TYR A 153 17.96 -33.22 6.42
N TYR A 154 17.17 -33.15 7.49
CA TYR A 154 17.63 -32.66 8.79
C TYR A 154 18.70 -33.60 9.39
N LYS A 155 18.51 -34.93 9.39
CA LYS A 155 19.53 -35.88 9.86
C LYS A 155 20.82 -35.86 9.05
N ALA A 156 20.74 -35.69 7.73
CA ALA A 156 21.93 -35.60 6.88
C ALA A 156 22.74 -34.34 7.19
N TYR A 157 22.07 -33.19 7.33
CA TYR A 157 22.72 -31.91 7.62
C TYR A 157 23.51 -31.94 8.94
N TYR A 158 22.91 -32.49 10.00
CA TYR A 158 23.55 -32.58 11.32
C TYR A 158 24.54 -33.74 11.49
N SER A 159 24.59 -34.71 10.56
CA SER A 159 25.65 -35.74 10.57
C SER A 159 26.92 -35.29 9.86
N THR A 160 26.84 -34.31 8.96
CA THR A 160 28.00 -33.78 8.22
C THR A 160 28.68 -32.59 8.89
N THR A 161 28.02 -31.93 9.84
CA THR A 161 28.61 -30.84 10.64
C THR A 161 28.78 -31.32 12.08
N GLY A 162 29.83 -32.10 12.31
CA GLY A 162 30.13 -32.70 13.61
C GLY A 162 30.39 -31.66 14.70
N ILE A 163 29.45 -31.57 15.63
CA ILE A 163 29.69 -31.29 17.05
C ILE A 163 29.21 -32.51 17.82
#